data_AF-A0A2D5Q9M1-F1
#
_entry.id   AF-A0A2D5Q9M1-F1
#
_cell.length_a   1.000
_cell.length_b   1.000
_cell.length_c   1.000
_cell.angle_alpha   90.00
_cell.angle_beta   90.00
_cell.angle_gamma   90.00
#
_symmetry.space_group_name_H-M   'P 1'
#
loop_
_entity.id
_entity.type
_entity.pdbx_description
1 polymer ?
#
loop_
_entity_poly.entity_id
_entity_poly.type
_entity_poly.pdbx_seq_one_letter_code
_entity_poly.pdbx_strand_id
1 'polypeptide(L)'
;MSRSVSMSLPVFLGVLVVSVVLHPVALAEAAWEEDGWLRTSFAKERLDLGDEFGCYGMPGLSWSNDPGAVANACKAYIEERTNASRWGVAPLSTFTPSTLTMSDHTKVASQGFVVHGDETNLEESAWHNASDAPVDVWDWYNLGRRGGSLEKGIASLEDLKTEVEMGGLVNLYWIGRVNDATVRHDRDVLTYLDDTPGIWLTTWGEAWSSWSAKRCYEYQRDVTEVDGRTVITFEALEAEACRAVSDGLPWNVPLTWLIDVEGVEVSNVSTANSNIGLPSIEGEKLAQEGWWQQTDGTLVLSVVNGHAVNITLNASDVEHDVLAQATFFNNHSAAVTVAGHETTDLFKWAKRFVDDTDVRFTWLVQPRPAETADAWIPYAVVGVSVFTVFVMLGVLGREGLGPMKQLAFRGESKKRYPEREIMRSLDADEEA
;
A
#
# COMPACT_ATOMS: atom_id res chain seq x y z
N MET A 1 -38.32 23.36 -43.65
CA MET A 1 -37.68 22.95 -42.39
C MET A 1 -36.40 22.21 -42.72
N SER A 2 -35.24 22.84 -42.53
CA SER A 2 -33.96 22.16 -42.39
C SER A 2 -33.07 23.08 -41.57
N ARG A 3 -32.96 22.82 -40.26
CA ARG A 3 -32.01 23.49 -39.39
C ARG A 3 -30.66 22.85 -39.65
N SER A 4 -29.83 23.53 -40.45
CA SER A 4 -28.39 23.29 -40.48
C SER A 4 -27.83 23.67 -39.11
N VAL A 5 -27.53 22.66 -38.29
CA VAL A 5 -26.76 22.84 -37.06
C VAL A 5 -25.31 22.98 -37.50
N SER A 6 -24.84 24.22 -37.74
CA SER A 6 -23.40 24.47 -37.86
C SER A 6 -22.82 24.42 -36.46
N MET A 7 -22.26 23.27 -36.07
CA MET A 7 -21.48 23.19 -34.85
C MET A 7 -20.22 24.05 -35.06
N SER A 8 -20.16 25.20 -34.40
CA SER A 8 -19.08 26.16 -34.55
C SER A 8 -17.76 25.52 -34.10
N LEU A 9 -16.75 25.55 -34.98
CA LEU A 9 -15.38 25.07 -34.76
C LEU A 9 -14.80 25.29 -33.34
N PRO A 10 -14.99 26.45 -32.65
CA PRO A 10 -14.54 26.62 -31.27
C PRO A 10 -15.20 25.71 -30.24
N VAL A 11 -16.45 25.29 -30.45
CA VAL A 11 -17.17 24.36 -29.57
C VAL A 11 -16.59 22.95 -29.72
N PHE A 12 -16.25 22.53 -30.94
CA PHE A 12 -15.62 21.23 -31.16
C PHE A 12 -14.19 21.18 -30.60
N LEU A 13 -13.42 22.26 -30.76
CA LEU A 13 -12.09 22.39 -30.17
C LEU A 13 -12.16 22.42 -28.63
N GLY A 14 -13.16 23.12 -28.08
CA GLY A 14 -13.43 23.15 -26.65
C GLY A 14 -13.78 21.77 -26.10
N VAL A 15 -14.63 21.01 -26.78
CA VAL A 15 -14.98 19.63 -26.40
C VAL A 15 -13.76 18.70 -26.48
N LEU A 16 -12.89 18.87 -27.47
CA LEU A 16 -11.64 18.09 -27.58
C LEU A 16 -10.65 18.41 -26.46
N VAL A 17 -10.41 19.68 -26.17
CA VAL A 17 -9.54 20.08 -25.05
C VAL A 17 -10.12 19.63 -23.72
N VAL A 18 -11.43 19.76 -23.53
CA VAL A 18 -12.14 19.26 -22.34
C VAL A 18 -12.06 17.73 -22.25
N SER A 19 -12.14 16.99 -23.35
CA SER A 19 -11.95 15.53 -23.35
C SER A 19 -10.51 15.12 -23.01
N VAL A 20 -9.50 15.86 -23.45
CA VAL A 20 -8.09 15.58 -23.10
C VAL A 20 -7.82 15.89 -21.62
N VAL A 21 -8.43 16.94 -21.07
CA VAL A 21 -8.29 17.32 -19.66
C VAL A 21 -9.09 16.38 -18.74
N LEU A 22 -10.21 15.81 -19.21
CA LEU A 22 -11.05 14.89 -18.44
C LEU A 22 -10.61 13.41 -18.53
N HIS A 23 -9.56 13.05 -19.28
CA HIS A 23 -9.22 11.63 -19.56
C HIS A 23 -7.83 11.13 -19.09
N PRO A 24 -7.19 11.65 -18.03
CA PRO A 24 -5.99 10.98 -17.49
C PRO A 24 -6.28 9.54 -17.05
N VAL A 25 -7.52 9.25 -16.63
CA VAL A 25 -7.99 7.91 -16.25
C VAL A 25 -8.02 6.94 -17.44
N ALA A 26 -8.47 7.37 -18.62
CA ALA A 26 -8.55 6.51 -19.80
C ALA A 26 -7.16 6.19 -20.40
N LEU A 27 -6.18 7.09 -20.23
CA LEU A 27 -4.80 6.82 -20.59
C LEU A 27 -4.11 5.87 -19.60
N ALA A 28 -4.46 5.97 -18.31
CA ALA A 28 -3.97 5.05 -17.28
C ALA A 28 -4.57 3.64 -17.43
N GLU A 29 -5.86 3.50 -17.70
CA GLU A 29 -6.51 2.20 -17.98
C GLU A 29 -5.97 1.52 -19.25
N ALA A 30 -5.48 2.29 -20.23
CA ALA A 30 -4.83 1.76 -21.42
C ALA A 30 -3.35 1.40 -21.21
N ALA A 31 -2.76 1.71 -20.05
CA ALA A 31 -1.34 1.51 -19.77
C ALA A 31 -1.01 0.18 -19.08
N TRP A 32 -2.03 -0.56 -18.63
CA TRP A 32 -1.85 -1.83 -17.93
C TRP A 32 -2.90 -2.88 -18.30
N GLU A 33 -2.53 -4.14 -18.13
CA GLU A 33 -3.41 -5.29 -18.28
C GLU A 33 -3.68 -5.92 -16.91
N GLU A 34 -4.93 -6.31 -16.67
CA GLU A 34 -5.33 -6.94 -15.41
C GLU A 34 -4.64 -8.30 -15.27
N ASP A 35 -3.88 -8.46 -14.20
CA ASP A 35 -3.43 -9.77 -13.76
C ASP A 35 -4.52 -10.39 -12.88
N GLY A 36 -5.38 -11.22 -13.49
CA GLY A 36 -6.63 -11.71 -12.89
C GLY A 36 -6.48 -12.55 -11.62
N TRP A 37 -5.26 -12.78 -11.13
CA TRP A 37 -4.98 -13.62 -9.96
C TRP A 37 -5.54 -13.04 -8.65
N LEU A 38 -5.64 -11.71 -8.50
CA LEU A 38 -6.19 -11.09 -7.28
C LEU A 38 -7.63 -11.54 -7.01
N ARG A 39 -8.37 -11.93 -8.05
CA ARG A 39 -9.74 -12.43 -7.95
C ARG A 39 -9.86 -13.94 -7.78
N THR A 40 -8.73 -14.65 -7.71
CA THR A 40 -8.71 -16.12 -7.65
C THR A 40 -8.70 -16.63 -6.21
N SER A 41 -9.02 -17.91 -6.04
CA SER A 41 -8.90 -18.60 -4.75
C SER A 41 -7.49 -18.57 -4.17
N PHE A 42 -6.47 -18.42 -5.01
CA PHE A 42 -5.07 -18.32 -4.57
C PHE A 42 -4.82 -17.04 -3.77
N ALA A 43 -5.38 -15.91 -4.19
CA ALA A 43 -5.27 -14.67 -3.42
C ALA A 43 -5.92 -14.84 -2.04
N LYS A 44 -7.12 -15.42 -1.99
CA LYS A 44 -7.80 -15.73 -0.73
C LYS A 44 -6.99 -16.67 0.16
N GLU A 45 -6.40 -17.72 -0.39
CA GLU A 45 -5.56 -18.67 0.36
C GLU A 45 -4.36 -17.96 1.02
N ARG A 46 -3.68 -17.05 0.29
CA ARG A 46 -2.58 -16.25 0.87
C ARG A 46 -3.06 -15.36 2.03
N LEU A 47 -4.21 -14.69 1.86
CA LEU A 47 -4.80 -13.87 2.92
C LEU A 47 -5.19 -14.71 4.14
N ASP A 48 -5.80 -15.88 3.91
CA ASP A 48 -6.22 -16.79 4.98
C ASP A 48 -5.00 -17.30 5.78
N LEU A 49 -3.84 -17.47 5.12
CA LEU A 49 -2.55 -17.78 5.77
C LEU A 49 -1.98 -16.59 6.56
N GLY A 50 -2.41 -15.36 6.29
CA GLY A 50 -1.96 -14.15 6.99
C GLY A 50 -1.07 -13.22 6.17
N ASP A 51 -0.99 -13.40 4.83
CA ASP A 51 -0.33 -12.42 3.97
C ASP A 51 -1.16 -11.12 3.83
N GLU A 52 -0.47 -10.08 3.38
CA GLU A 52 -1.04 -8.76 3.08
C GLU A 52 -0.80 -8.37 1.62
N PHE A 53 -1.76 -7.67 1.03
CA PHE A 53 -1.60 -6.95 -0.23
C PHE A 53 -1.51 -5.45 0.01
N GLY A 54 -0.35 -4.89 -0.34
CA GLY A 54 -0.07 -3.46 -0.33
C GLY A 54 0.16 -2.91 -1.74
N CYS A 55 0.34 -1.61 -1.87
CA CYS A 55 0.57 -0.97 -3.15
C CYS A 55 2.07 -0.88 -3.50
N TYR A 56 2.48 -1.20 -4.72
CA TYR A 56 3.79 -0.81 -5.23
C TYR A 56 3.73 0.40 -6.18
N GLY A 57 2.70 0.44 -7.02
CA GLY A 57 2.48 1.54 -7.95
C GLY A 57 1.46 1.20 -9.02
N MET A 58 1.21 2.15 -9.92
CA MET A 58 0.27 2.02 -11.03
C MET A 58 0.93 2.41 -12.35
N PRO A 59 0.94 1.54 -13.37
CA PRO A 59 1.48 1.91 -14.68
C PRO A 59 0.77 3.14 -15.26
N GLY A 60 1.54 4.04 -15.87
CA GLY A 60 1.04 5.30 -16.42
C GLY A 60 0.94 6.45 -15.40
N LEU A 61 1.11 6.17 -14.10
CA LEU A 61 1.24 7.17 -13.05
C LEU A 61 2.69 7.24 -12.54
N SER A 62 3.03 8.33 -11.87
CA SER A 62 4.38 8.54 -11.35
C SER A 62 4.35 9.13 -9.96
N TRP A 63 5.08 8.48 -9.05
CA TRP A 63 5.29 8.93 -7.67
C TRP A 63 5.85 10.35 -7.61
N SER A 64 6.76 10.73 -8.52
CA SER A 64 7.35 12.08 -8.52
C SER A 64 6.38 13.18 -8.98
N ASN A 65 5.35 12.82 -9.76
CA ASN A 65 4.42 13.79 -10.33
C ASN A 65 3.20 13.97 -9.44
N ASP A 66 2.59 12.87 -9.02
CA ASP A 66 1.41 12.87 -8.15
C ASP A 66 1.37 11.60 -7.29
N PRO A 67 2.04 11.61 -6.13
CA PRO A 67 2.04 10.49 -5.19
C PRO A 67 0.63 10.10 -4.72
N GLY A 68 -0.26 11.09 -4.55
CA GLY A 68 -1.63 10.86 -4.11
C GLY A 68 -2.44 10.12 -5.18
N ALA A 69 -2.28 10.48 -6.45
CA ALA A 69 -2.93 9.77 -7.55
C ALA A 69 -2.45 8.32 -7.68
N VAL A 70 -1.14 8.06 -7.52
CA VAL A 70 -0.61 6.68 -7.54
C VAL A 70 -1.24 5.86 -6.41
N ALA A 71 -1.17 6.39 -5.18
CA ALA A 71 -1.71 5.73 -4.00
C ALA A 71 -3.21 5.43 -4.16
N ASN A 72 -4.02 6.42 -4.54
CA ASN A 72 -5.46 6.26 -4.70
C ASN A 72 -5.82 5.22 -5.78
N ALA A 73 -5.20 5.30 -6.97
CA ALA A 73 -5.49 4.39 -8.07
C ALA A 73 -5.12 2.93 -7.71
N CYS A 74 -4.03 2.76 -6.99
CA CYS A 74 -3.55 1.46 -6.54
C CYS A 74 -4.44 0.86 -5.44
N LYS A 75 -4.86 1.69 -4.48
CA LYS A 75 -5.84 1.30 -3.47
C LYS A 75 -7.13 0.81 -4.10
N ALA A 76 -7.70 1.60 -5.01
CA ALA A 76 -8.90 1.23 -5.76
C ALA A 76 -8.70 -0.08 -6.53
N TYR A 77 -7.54 -0.26 -7.17
CA TYR A 77 -7.22 -1.49 -7.89
C TYR A 77 -7.31 -2.74 -6.99
N ILE A 78 -6.74 -2.67 -5.78
CA ILE A 78 -6.76 -3.78 -4.80
C ILE A 78 -8.19 -4.00 -4.28
N GLU A 79 -8.83 -2.96 -3.74
CA GLU A 79 -10.14 -3.05 -3.06
C GLU A 79 -11.27 -3.54 -3.99
N GLU A 80 -11.20 -3.23 -5.29
CA GLU A 80 -12.15 -3.73 -6.29
C GLU A 80 -11.99 -5.22 -6.63
N ARG A 81 -10.91 -5.86 -6.15
CA ARG A 81 -10.50 -7.21 -6.57
C ARG A 81 -10.41 -8.18 -5.40
N THR A 82 -9.94 -7.73 -4.24
CA THR A 82 -9.77 -8.56 -3.05
C THR A 82 -9.68 -7.69 -1.79
N ASN A 83 -9.75 -8.33 -0.63
CA ASN A 83 -9.33 -7.70 0.62
C ASN A 83 -7.80 -7.54 0.64
N ALA A 84 -7.31 -6.55 1.37
CA ALA A 84 -5.87 -6.38 1.59
C ALA A 84 -5.30 -7.33 2.65
N SER A 85 -6.13 -7.81 3.58
CA SER A 85 -5.76 -8.77 4.63
C SER A 85 -6.96 -9.64 5.00
N ARG A 86 -6.74 -10.74 5.71
CA ARG A 86 -7.83 -11.43 6.43
C ARG A 86 -8.52 -10.54 7.46
N TRP A 87 -7.84 -9.49 7.93
CA TRP A 87 -8.35 -8.59 8.96
C TRP A 87 -9.11 -7.38 8.41
N GLY A 88 -8.91 -7.02 7.14
CA GLY A 88 -9.47 -5.79 6.60
C GLY A 88 -9.43 -5.70 5.08
N VAL A 89 -10.37 -4.92 4.54
CA VAL A 89 -10.53 -4.71 3.09
C VAL A 89 -9.47 -3.74 2.57
N ALA A 90 -9.26 -2.62 3.27
CA ALA A 90 -8.40 -1.54 2.81
C ALA A 90 -6.91 -1.85 3.01
N PRO A 91 -6.06 -1.61 1.99
CA PRO A 91 -4.61 -1.76 2.13
C PRO A 91 -4.03 -0.65 3.01
N LEU A 92 -3.13 -1.05 3.92
CA LEU A 92 -2.45 -0.14 4.85
C LEU A 92 -1.02 0.18 4.40
N SER A 93 -0.44 -0.66 3.56
CA SER A 93 0.95 -0.59 3.14
C SER A 93 1.13 -0.15 1.70
N THR A 94 2.13 0.69 1.44
CA THR A 94 2.57 1.06 0.10
C THR A 94 4.09 1.17 0.02
N PHE A 95 4.65 1.02 -1.17
CA PHE A 95 5.98 1.49 -1.52
C PHE A 95 5.94 3.00 -1.75
N THR A 96 7.03 3.70 -1.40
CA THR A 96 7.33 5.04 -1.88
C THR A 96 8.81 5.17 -2.20
N PRO A 97 9.19 5.91 -3.26
CA PRO A 97 10.59 6.12 -3.57
C PRO A 97 11.21 7.14 -2.61
N SER A 98 12.52 7.00 -2.37
CA SER A 98 13.29 7.87 -1.45
C SER A 98 13.50 9.31 -1.92
N THR A 99 12.87 9.68 -3.04
CA THR A 99 12.87 11.05 -3.59
C THR A 99 11.67 11.87 -3.14
N LEU A 100 10.69 11.26 -2.48
CA LEU A 100 9.50 11.96 -2.00
C LEU A 100 9.79 12.80 -0.77
N THR A 101 9.11 13.95 -0.67
CA THR A 101 9.19 14.82 0.51
C THR A 101 8.16 14.40 1.57
N MET A 102 8.29 14.85 2.81
CA MET A 102 7.26 14.64 3.84
C MET A 102 5.87 15.14 3.40
N SER A 103 5.81 16.23 2.61
CA SER A 103 4.55 16.72 2.05
C SER A 103 3.93 15.76 1.04
N ASP A 104 4.74 14.99 0.32
CA ASP A 104 4.28 13.96 -0.60
C ASP A 104 3.80 12.73 0.16
N HIS A 105 4.50 12.32 1.23
CA HIS A 105 4.02 11.27 2.14
C HIS A 105 2.69 11.65 2.78
N THR A 106 2.46 12.93 3.12
CA THR A 106 1.15 13.38 3.63
C THR A 106 0.03 13.18 2.59
N LYS A 107 0.31 13.36 1.29
CA LYS A 107 -0.66 13.06 0.22
C LYS A 107 -0.94 11.57 0.15
N VAL A 108 0.08 10.72 0.26
CA VAL A 108 -0.07 9.26 0.31
C VAL A 108 -0.91 8.84 1.52
N ALA A 109 -0.61 9.38 2.70
CA ALA A 109 -1.33 9.12 3.94
C ALA A 109 -2.81 9.50 3.84
N SER A 110 -3.12 10.62 3.19
CA SER A 110 -4.51 11.05 2.98
C SER A 110 -5.36 10.08 2.14
N GLN A 111 -4.73 9.12 1.45
CA GLN A 111 -5.43 8.05 0.73
C GLN A 111 -5.69 6.81 1.61
N GLY A 112 -5.22 6.81 2.86
CA GLY A 112 -5.41 5.74 3.85
C GLY A 112 -4.25 4.76 3.98
N PHE A 113 -3.08 5.07 3.42
CA PHE A 113 -1.86 4.32 3.68
C PHE A 113 -1.16 4.84 4.94
N VAL A 114 -0.57 3.93 5.71
CA VAL A 114 0.03 4.22 7.01
C VAL A 114 1.46 3.68 7.12
N VAL A 115 1.80 2.69 6.31
CA VAL A 115 3.18 2.25 6.08
C VAL A 115 3.58 2.61 4.66
N HIS A 116 4.61 3.45 4.48
CA HIS A 116 5.00 3.97 3.16
C HIS A 116 6.23 3.28 2.57
N GLY A 117 6.67 2.20 3.21
CA GLY A 117 7.76 1.37 2.74
C GLY A 117 9.01 1.55 3.59
N ASP A 118 10.10 1.05 3.05
CA ASP A 118 11.39 0.98 3.70
C ASP A 118 12.44 1.83 2.97
N GLU A 119 13.40 2.37 3.74
CA GLU A 119 14.50 3.19 3.23
C GLU A 119 14.04 4.40 2.38
N THR A 120 13.02 5.12 2.85
CA THR A 120 12.42 6.26 2.13
C THR A 120 13.20 7.57 2.30
N ASN A 121 14.34 7.54 3.00
CA ASN A 121 15.22 8.69 3.30
C ASN A 121 14.53 9.85 4.07
N LEU A 122 13.36 9.64 4.67
CA LEU A 122 12.79 10.61 5.60
C LEU A 122 13.58 10.62 6.92
N GLU A 123 13.65 11.79 7.55
CA GLU A 123 14.27 11.94 8.87
C GLU A 123 13.46 11.24 9.97
N GLU A 124 12.13 11.35 9.90
CA GLU A 124 11.22 10.58 10.75
C GLU A 124 11.21 9.13 10.26
N SER A 125 11.58 8.20 11.14
CA SER A 125 11.78 6.80 10.79
C SER A 125 11.56 5.88 11.99
N ALA A 126 11.33 4.61 11.71
CA ALA A 126 11.30 3.57 12.71
C ALA A 126 12.07 2.34 12.28
N TRP A 127 12.53 1.59 13.28
CA TRP A 127 13.13 0.28 13.16
C TRP A 127 14.37 0.25 12.28
N HIS A 128 15.16 1.34 12.24
CA HIS A 128 16.52 1.34 11.69
C HIS A 128 17.53 0.67 12.64
N ASN A 129 17.16 0.51 13.91
CA ASN A 129 17.85 -0.34 14.88
C ASN A 129 16.85 -0.90 15.91
N ALA A 130 17.30 -1.78 16.80
CA ALA A 130 16.42 -2.46 17.77
C ALA A 130 15.72 -1.54 18.77
N SER A 131 16.29 -0.35 19.05
CA SER A 131 15.73 0.63 20.00
C SER A 131 14.95 1.74 19.32
N ASP A 132 14.91 1.77 17.99
CA ASP A 132 14.25 2.78 17.17
C ASP A 132 12.75 2.47 17.03
N ALA A 133 12.05 2.38 18.16
CA ALA A 133 10.63 2.10 18.16
C ALA A 133 9.83 3.35 17.76
N PRO A 134 8.75 3.20 16.96
CA PRO A 134 7.94 4.33 16.52
C PRO A 134 7.23 5.00 17.69
N VAL A 135 7.33 6.32 17.74
CA VAL A 135 6.67 7.21 18.70
C VAL A 135 5.42 7.82 18.06
N ASP A 136 5.52 8.20 16.79
CA ASP A 136 4.47 8.85 16.02
C ASP A 136 4.10 8.08 14.76
N VAL A 137 2.94 8.41 14.20
CA VAL A 137 2.38 7.72 13.03
C VAL A 137 3.24 7.94 11.77
N TRP A 138 4.05 9.01 11.73
CA TRP A 138 4.89 9.33 10.58
C TRP A 138 6.20 8.53 10.56
N ASP A 139 6.61 7.95 11.68
CA ASP A 139 7.83 7.12 11.75
C ASP A 139 7.69 5.87 10.87
N TRP A 140 6.45 5.39 10.69
CA TRP A 140 6.11 4.28 9.80
C TRP A 140 6.20 4.62 8.31
N TYR A 141 6.48 5.88 7.97
CA TYR A 141 6.72 6.29 6.59
C TYR A 141 8.13 5.96 6.12
N ASN A 142 9.03 5.58 7.04
CA ASN A 142 10.38 5.14 6.73
C ASN A 142 10.80 3.99 7.64
N LEU A 143 10.49 2.75 7.23
CA LEU A 143 10.96 1.56 7.93
C LEU A 143 12.42 1.25 7.60
N GLY A 144 13.20 0.88 8.61
CA GLY A 144 14.55 0.39 8.41
C GLY A 144 14.57 -1.05 7.86
N ARG A 145 15.53 -1.36 7.00
CA ARG A 145 15.71 -2.70 6.41
C ARG A 145 16.71 -3.56 7.18
N ARG A 146 16.53 -3.68 8.49
CA ARG A 146 17.47 -4.37 9.39
C ARG A 146 17.74 -5.82 8.99
N GLY A 147 16.72 -6.57 8.59
CA GLY A 147 16.88 -7.98 8.21
C GLY A 147 17.48 -8.17 6.81
N GLY A 148 17.71 -7.08 6.07
CA GLY A 148 18.31 -7.11 4.75
C GLY A 148 17.42 -7.80 3.72
N SER A 149 18.00 -8.72 2.96
CA SER A 149 17.42 -9.33 1.78
C SER A 149 17.07 -10.80 2.01
N LEU A 150 15.99 -11.29 1.40
CA LEU A 150 15.72 -12.74 1.25
C LEU A 150 16.36 -13.37 0.01
N GLU A 151 17.10 -12.60 -0.79
CA GLU A 151 17.64 -13.04 -2.07
C GLU A 151 18.93 -13.82 -1.92
N LYS A 152 18.98 -15.00 -2.57
CA LYS A 152 20.15 -15.86 -2.55
C LYS A 152 21.38 -15.12 -3.08
N GLY A 153 22.43 -15.07 -2.25
CA GLY A 153 23.69 -14.39 -2.56
C GLY A 153 23.70 -12.90 -2.23
N ILE A 154 22.60 -12.35 -1.73
CA ILE A 154 22.51 -11.00 -1.14
C ILE A 154 22.18 -11.11 0.36
N ALA A 155 21.30 -12.04 0.72
CA ALA A 155 20.93 -12.37 2.08
C ALA A 155 22.15 -12.69 2.94
N SER A 156 22.12 -12.21 4.18
CA SER A 156 23.12 -12.50 5.21
C SER A 156 22.43 -13.12 6.42
N LEU A 157 22.58 -14.46 6.56
CA LEU A 157 21.98 -15.18 7.68
C LEU A 157 22.55 -14.74 9.03
N GLU A 158 23.84 -14.41 9.07
CA GLU A 158 24.51 -13.99 10.31
C GLU A 158 24.03 -12.62 10.80
N ASP A 159 23.89 -11.67 9.87
CA ASP A 159 23.37 -10.35 10.20
C ASP A 159 21.90 -10.47 10.65
N LEU A 160 21.07 -11.25 9.93
CA LEU A 160 19.69 -11.49 10.32
C LEU A 160 19.57 -12.08 11.74
N LYS A 161 20.39 -13.08 12.08
CA LYS A 161 20.42 -13.66 13.43
C LYS A 161 20.70 -12.62 14.49
N THR A 162 21.73 -11.80 14.25
CA THR A 162 22.11 -10.71 15.16
C THR A 162 20.95 -9.73 15.35
N GLU A 163 20.30 -9.33 14.26
CA GLU A 163 19.20 -8.36 14.30
C GLU A 163 17.94 -8.91 15.01
N VAL A 164 17.63 -10.20 14.82
CA VAL A 164 16.53 -10.89 15.52
C VAL A 164 16.82 -11.05 17.00
N GLU A 165 18.06 -11.42 17.37
CA GLU A 165 18.48 -11.53 18.78
C GLU A 165 18.41 -10.19 19.52
N MET A 166 18.67 -9.07 18.82
CA MET A 166 18.51 -7.73 19.40
C MET A 166 17.04 -7.33 19.59
N GLY A 167 16.09 -8.04 18.98
CA GLY A 167 14.65 -7.79 19.11
C GLY A 167 14.15 -6.62 18.25
N GLY A 168 12.94 -6.17 18.57
CA GLY A 168 12.24 -5.14 17.80
C GLY A 168 11.64 -5.68 16.49
N LEU A 169 11.24 -4.76 15.60
CA LEU A 169 10.82 -5.14 14.25
C LEU A 169 12.04 -5.26 13.34
N VAL A 170 12.14 -6.40 12.64
CA VAL A 170 13.20 -6.74 11.70
C VAL A 170 12.56 -6.90 10.33
N ASN A 171 12.70 -5.88 9.50
CA ASN A 171 12.13 -5.87 8.16
C ASN A 171 13.13 -6.38 7.12
N LEU A 172 12.66 -7.28 6.27
CA LEU A 172 13.35 -7.80 5.09
C LEU A 172 12.64 -7.36 3.81
N TYR A 173 13.35 -7.37 2.71
CA TYR A 173 12.76 -7.23 1.38
C TYR A 173 13.04 -8.45 0.49
N TRP A 174 12.18 -8.61 -0.51
CA TRP A 174 12.27 -9.64 -1.53
C TRP A 174 11.84 -9.09 -2.89
N ILE A 175 12.65 -9.32 -3.92
CA ILE A 175 12.36 -8.99 -5.31
C ILE A 175 12.38 -10.29 -6.13
N GLY A 176 11.24 -10.66 -6.70
CA GLY A 176 11.10 -11.91 -7.46
C GLY A 176 11.80 -11.89 -8.83
N ARG A 177 12.06 -10.71 -9.40
CA ARG A 177 12.62 -10.52 -10.74
C ARG A 177 13.44 -9.25 -10.84
N VAL A 178 14.59 -9.35 -11.50
CA VAL A 178 15.42 -8.19 -11.90
C VAL A 178 15.81 -8.39 -13.36
N ASN A 179 15.48 -7.44 -14.25
CA ASN A 179 15.87 -7.47 -15.67
C ASN A 179 15.65 -8.84 -16.34
N ASP A 180 14.45 -9.39 -16.23
CA ASP A 180 14.04 -10.70 -16.77
C ASP A 180 14.66 -11.95 -16.11
N ALA A 181 15.67 -11.77 -15.26
CA ALA A 181 16.20 -12.84 -14.43
C ALA A 181 15.29 -13.09 -13.23
N THR A 182 14.96 -14.36 -13.00
CA THR A 182 14.23 -14.77 -11.80
C THR A 182 15.19 -14.93 -10.64
N VAL A 183 14.93 -14.24 -9.53
CA VAL A 183 15.76 -14.33 -8.33
C VAL A 183 15.29 -15.53 -7.49
N ARG A 184 16.23 -16.20 -6.80
CA ARG A 184 15.94 -17.33 -5.89
C ARG A 184 16.02 -16.85 -4.45
N HIS A 185 15.16 -17.38 -3.58
CA HIS A 185 15.23 -17.07 -2.16
C HIS A 185 16.37 -17.85 -1.50
N ASP A 186 16.87 -17.30 -0.41
CA ASP A 186 17.80 -18.01 0.45
C ASP A 186 17.05 -18.97 1.38
N ARG A 187 17.30 -20.27 1.21
CA ARG A 187 16.59 -21.33 1.96
C ARG A 187 17.04 -21.40 3.41
N ASP A 188 18.30 -21.04 3.68
CA ASP A 188 18.85 -21.11 5.04
C ASP A 188 18.26 -20.00 5.90
N VAL A 189 17.94 -18.84 5.30
CA VAL A 189 17.19 -17.76 5.95
C VAL A 189 15.77 -18.19 6.29
N LEU A 190 15.02 -18.76 5.35
CA LEU A 190 13.66 -19.23 5.62
C LEU A 190 13.65 -20.31 6.72
N THR A 191 14.56 -21.27 6.63
CA THR A 191 14.69 -22.34 7.64
C THR A 191 14.98 -21.74 9.03
N TYR A 192 15.86 -20.75 9.10
CA TYR A 192 16.13 -20.05 10.35
C TYR A 192 14.88 -19.35 10.92
N LEU A 193 14.12 -18.64 10.08
CA LEU A 193 12.87 -17.99 10.52
C LEU A 193 11.83 -19.03 10.98
N ASP A 194 11.70 -20.15 10.29
CA ASP A 194 10.75 -21.21 10.66
C ASP A 194 11.16 -21.96 11.94
N ASP A 195 12.45 -22.13 12.20
CA ASP A 195 12.95 -22.88 13.36
C ASP A 195 13.16 -22.02 14.63
N THR A 196 13.36 -20.71 14.48
CA THR A 196 13.72 -19.84 15.63
C THR A 196 12.50 -19.54 16.50
N PRO A 197 12.49 -19.89 17.79
CA PRO A 197 11.40 -19.55 18.70
C PRO A 197 11.44 -18.06 19.06
N GLY A 198 10.36 -17.54 19.64
CA GLY A 198 10.35 -16.16 20.16
C GLY A 198 10.21 -15.07 19.09
N ILE A 199 9.75 -15.44 17.88
CA ILE A 199 9.54 -14.50 16.77
C ILE A 199 8.07 -14.49 16.33
N TRP A 200 7.57 -13.29 16.06
CA TRP A 200 6.30 -13.08 15.38
C TRP A 200 6.54 -12.88 13.88
N LEU A 201 6.07 -13.80 13.05
CA LEU A 201 6.13 -13.69 11.59
C LEU A 201 4.88 -12.94 11.11
N THR A 202 5.06 -11.73 10.60
CA THR A 202 3.94 -10.80 10.37
C THR A 202 4.12 -9.93 9.13
N THR A 203 3.15 -9.06 8.86
CA THR A 203 3.14 -8.11 7.74
C THR A 203 3.24 -6.68 8.27
N TRP A 204 3.52 -5.72 7.38
CA TRP A 204 3.62 -4.30 7.74
C TRP A 204 2.32 -3.76 8.34
N GLY A 205 1.18 -4.06 7.72
CA GLY A 205 -0.14 -3.63 8.16
C GLY A 205 -0.58 -4.30 9.46
N GLU A 206 -0.24 -5.58 9.67
CA GLU A 206 -0.53 -6.27 10.94
C GLU A 206 0.35 -5.73 12.09
N ALA A 207 1.63 -5.48 11.84
CA ALA A 207 2.55 -4.85 12.79
C ALA A 207 2.11 -3.42 13.15
N TRP A 208 1.77 -2.61 12.15
CA TRP A 208 1.27 -1.25 12.37
C TRP A 208 -0.05 -1.24 13.12
N SER A 209 -0.99 -2.13 12.76
CA SER A 209 -2.30 -2.22 13.44
C SER A 209 -2.14 -2.61 14.91
N SER A 210 -1.25 -3.56 15.22
CA SER A 210 -0.93 -3.95 16.59
C SER A 210 -0.32 -2.80 17.39
N TRP A 211 0.65 -2.07 16.81
CA TRP A 211 1.26 -0.90 17.46
C TRP A 211 0.25 0.24 17.66
N SER A 212 -0.56 0.53 16.63
CA SER A 212 -1.53 1.61 16.65
C SER A 212 -2.61 1.37 17.70
N ALA A 213 -3.12 0.14 17.79
CA ALA A 213 -4.11 -0.24 18.77
C ALA A 213 -3.60 -0.12 20.22
N LYS A 214 -2.30 -0.38 20.48
CA LYS A 214 -1.67 -0.23 21.80
C LYS A 214 -1.63 1.21 22.32
N ARG A 215 -1.77 2.20 21.44
CA ARG A 215 -1.87 3.62 21.83
C ARG A 215 -3.16 3.91 22.61
N CYS A 216 -4.10 2.97 22.62
CA CYS A 216 -5.29 2.97 23.44
C CYS A 216 -5.31 1.74 24.36
N TYR A 217 -5.12 1.98 25.65
CA TYR A 217 -5.12 0.93 26.67
C TYR A 217 -6.47 0.91 27.38
N GLU A 218 -7.48 0.30 26.75
CA GLU A 218 -8.83 0.18 27.32
C GLU A 218 -9.32 -1.26 27.30
N TYR A 219 -9.86 -1.71 28.43
CA TYR A 219 -10.44 -3.04 28.59
C TYR A 219 -11.56 -3.00 29.64
N GLN A 220 -12.43 -4.01 29.59
CA GLN A 220 -13.39 -4.32 30.64
C GLN A 220 -13.05 -5.64 31.32
N ARG A 221 -13.31 -5.68 32.61
CA ARG A 221 -13.05 -6.83 33.47
C ARG A 221 -14.17 -6.96 34.49
N ASP A 222 -14.70 -8.18 34.63
CA ASP A 222 -15.61 -8.58 35.70
C ASP A 222 -15.15 -9.92 36.28
N VAL A 223 -15.49 -10.18 37.54
CA VAL A 223 -15.01 -11.33 38.31
C VAL A 223 -16.19 -11.97 39.02
N THR A 224 -16.34 -13.27 38.81
CA THR A 224 -17.38 -14.06 39.46
C THR A 224 -16.82 -15.36 40.02
N GLU A 225 -17.46 -15.87 41.05
CA GLU A 225 -17.15 -17.17 41.63
C GLU A 225 -18.18 -18.20 41.16
N VAL A 226 -17.71 -19.27 40.53
CA VAL A 226 -18.55 -20.36 40.01
C VAL A 226 -17.96 -21.70 40.44
N ASP A 227 -18.72 -22.48 41.21
CA ASP A 227 -18.30 -23.80 41.70
C ASP A 227 -16.95 -23.82 42.43
N GLY A 228 -16.64 -22.76 43.20
CA GLY A 228 -15.36 -22.62 43.92
C GLY A 228 -14.17 -22.31 43.01
N ARG A 229 -14.42 -21.77 41.82
CA ARG A 229 -13.43 -21.29 40.86
C ARG A 229 -13.69 -19.83 40.52
N THR A 230 -12.60 -19.06 40.46
CA THR A 230 -12.61 -17.67 39.98
C THR A 230 -12.78 -17.68 38.46
N VAL A 231 -13.78 -16.95 37.96
CA VAL A 231 -14.02 -16.73 36.54
C VAL A 231 -13.88 -15.23 36.26
N ILE A 232 -12.89 -14.88 35.43
CA ILE A 232 -12.61 -13.52 35.02
C ILE A 232 -13.16 -13.33 33.61
N THR A 233 -14.15 -12.46 33.45
CA THR A 233 -14.61 -12.02 32.13
C THR A 233 -13.75 -10.84 31.69
N PHE A 234 -13.04 -10.99 30.58
CA PHE A 234 -12.14 -9.98 30.02
C PHE A 234 -12.57 -9.61 28.60
N GLU A 235 -12.57 -8.32 28.28
CA GLU A 235 -12.82 -7.81 26.94
C GLU A 235 -11.88 -6.63 26.64
N ALA A 236 -11.09 -6.76 25.58
CA ALA A 236 -10.32 -5.63 25.03
C ALA A 236 -11.28 -4.69 24.28
N LEU A 237 -11.19 -3.39 24.54
CA LEU A 237 -12.12 -2.41 24.00
C LEU A 237 -11.46 -1.54 22.92
N GLU A 238 -12.30 -1.08 22.00
CA GLU A 238 -11.93 -0.05 21.03
C GLU A 238 -12.93 1.10 21.13
N ALA A 239 -12.65 2.05 22.02
CA ALA A 239 -13.49 3.24 22.18
C ALA A 239 -13.45 4.14 20.95
N GLU A 240 -14.50 4.95 20.78
CA GLU A 240 -14.61 5.91 19.68
C GLU A 240 -13.45 6.91 19.65
N ALA A 241 -12.97 7.34 20.83
CA ALA A 241 -11.78 8.17 20.95
C ALA A 241 -10.52 7.49 20.38
N CYS A 242 -10.38 6.18 20.61
CA CYS A 242 -9.25 5.40 20.14
C CYS A 242 -9.27 5.21 18.63
N ARG A 243 -10.46 4.94 18.05
CA ARG A 243 -10.64 4.93 16.59
C ARG A 243 -10.30 6.27 15.96
N ALA A 244 -10.71 7.37 16.59
CA ALA A 244 -10.49 8.71 16.06
C ALA A 244 -9.00 9.10 16.01
N VAL A 245 -8.16 8.60 16.92
CA VAL A 245 -6.71 8.88 16.92
C VAL A 245 -6.00 8.28 15.71
N SER A 246 -6.53 7.17 15.17
CA SER A 246 -5.94 6.44 14.04
C SER A 246 -6.83 6.46 12.80
N ASP A 247 -7.77 7.41 12.71
CA ASP A 247 -8.73 7.59 11.61
C ASP A 247 -9.53 6.31 11.25
N GLY A 248 -9.68 5.39 12.20
CA GLY A 248 -10.32 4.09 11.97
C GLY A 248 -9.59 3.19 10.97
N LEU A 249 -8.31 3.46 10.69
CA LEU A 249 -7.49 2.69 9.75
C LEU A 249 -6.97 1.34 10.28
N PRO A 250 -6.61 1.17 11.58
CA PRO A 250 -6.08 -0.10 12.08
C PRO A 250 -7.02 -1.26 11.80
N TRP A 251 -6.45 -2.38 11.36
CA TRP A 251 -7.18 -3.62 11.34
C TRP A 251 -7.39 -4.13 12.78
N ASN A 252 -8.51 -4.79 13.04
CA ASN A 252 -8.78 -5.40 14.35
C ASN A 252 -8.01 -6.72 14.50
N VAL A 253 -6.71 -6.60 14.76
CA VAL A 253 -5.79 -7.72 14.95
C VAL A 253 -5.77 -8.15 16.43
N PRO A 254 -5.46 -9.43 16.75
CA PRO A 254 -5.35 -9.87 18.13
C PRO A 254 -4.25 -9.09 18.88
N LEU A 255 -4.62 -8.54 20.04
CA LEU A 255 -3.69 -7.89 20.97
C LEU A 255 -3.35 -8.85 22.10
N THR A 256 -2.07 -8.92 22.46
CA THR A 256 -1.59 -9.78 23.53
C THR A 256 -1.51 -9.01 24.85
N TRP A 257 -2.20 -9.53 25.86
CA TRP A 257 -2.31 -9.01 27.20
C TRP A 257 -1.60 -9.96 28.18
N LEU A 258 -0.90 -9.38 29.13
CA LEU A 258 -0.23 -10.09 30.21
C LEU A 258 -1.05 -9.89 31.48
N ILE A 259 -1.56 -10.98 32.04
CA ILE A 259 -2.46 -10.96 33.20
C ILE A 259 -1.80 -11.80 34.30
N ASP A 260 -1.59 -11.18 35.46
CA ASP A 260 -1.17 -11.89 36.67
C ASP A 260 -2.39 -12.58 37.29
N VAL A 261 -2.23 -13.86 37.63
CA VAL A 261 -3.24 -14.71 38.28
C VAL A 261 -2.65 -15.39 39.52
N GLU A 262 -1.66 -14.76 40.17
CA GLU A 262 -0.99 -15.21 41.39
C GLU A 262 -0.41 -16.63 41.31
N GLY A 263 0.02 -17.05 40.12
CA GLY A 263 0.54 -18.40 39.90
C GLY A 263 -0.52 -19.51 39.96
N VAL A 264 -1.81 -19.17 40.01
CA VAL A 264 -2.90 -20.14 39.94
C VAL A 264 -3.04 -20.67 38.52
N GLU A 265 -3.18 -21.99 38.38
CA GLU A 265 -3.36 -22.64 37.08
C GLU A 265 -4.64 -22.16 36.39
N VAL A 266 -4.50 -21.70 35.15
CA VAL A 266 -5.63 -21.37 34.27
C VAL A 266 -6.14 -22.65 33.64
N SER A 267 -7.38 -23.02 33.93
CA SER A 267 -7.99 -24.27 33.46
C SER A 267 -8.54 -24.19 32.04
N ASN A 268 -9.10 -23.03 31.68
CA ASN A 268 -9.71 -22.79 30.39
C ASN A 268 -9.89 -21.30 30.15
N VAL A 269 -9.77 -20.88 28.89
CA VAL A 269 -10.26 -19.58 28.43
C VAL A 269 -11.26 -19.85 27.30
N SER A 270 -12.45 -19.27 27.39
CA SER A 270 -13.52 -19.52 26.42
C SER A 270 -14.29 -18.26 26.07
N THR A 271 -14.83 -18.18 24.85
CA THR A 271 -15.67 -17.05 24.43
C THR A 271 -16.87 -16.89 25.37
N ALA A 272 -17.08 -15.69 25.92
CA ALA A 272 -18.09 -15.45 26.96
C ALA A 272 -19.53 -15.80 26.51
N ASN A 273 -19.83 -15.62 25.22
CA ASN A 273 -21.17 -15.85 24.67
C ASN A 273 -21.47 -17.30 24.25
N SER A 274 -20.44 -18.07 23.89
CA SER A 274 -20.59 -19.40 23.27
C SER A 274 -19.91 -20.52 24.06
N ASN A 275 -19.10 -20.17 25.07
CA ASN A 275 -18.25 -21.09 25.83
C ASN A 275 -17.35 -21.98 24.95
N ILE A 276 -16.99 -21.51 23.75
CA ILE A 276 -16.03 -22.19 22.88
C ILE A 276 -14.63 -21.91 23.44
N GLY A 277 -13.89 -22.98 23.76
CA GLY A 277 -12.52 -22.86 24.25
C GLY A 277 -11.59 -22.25 23.21
N LEU A 278 -10.77 -21.30 23.65
CA LEU A 278 -9.70 -20.73 22.86
C LEU A 278 -8.49 -21.68 22.83
N PRO A 279 -7.79 -21.80 21.69
CA PRO A 279 -6.65 -22.69 21.57
C PRO A 279 -5.45 -22.19 22.38
N SER A 280 -4.51 -23.10 22.66
CA SER A 280 -3.19 -22.69 23.12
C SER A 280 -2.46 -22.01 21.98
N ILE A 281 -1.78 -20.90 22.29
CA ILE A 281 -0.91 -20.20 21.32
C ILE A 281 0.56 -20.26 21.72
N GLU A 282 0.94 -21.11 22.68
CA GLU A 282 2.34 -21.25 23.08
C GLU A 282 3.23 -21.62 21.87
N GLY A 283 4.23 -20.78 21.57
CA GLY A 283 5.14 -20.98 20.44
C GLY A 283 4.59 -20.59 19.06
N GLU A 284 3.31 -20.24 18.96
CA GLU A 284 2.69 -19.80 17.70
C GLU A 284 3.32 -18.50 17.19
N LYS A 285 3.63 -18.48 15.90
CA LYS A 285 4.34 -17.37 15.23
C LYS A 285 3.43 -16.46 14.43
N LEU A 286 2.20 -16.87 14.15
CA LEU A 286 1.24 -16.10 13.38
C LEU A 286 0.16 -15.56 14.32
N ALA A 287 -0.24 -14.31 14.11
CA ALA A 287 -1.24 -13.68 14.97
C ALA A 287 -2.55 -14.48 14.94
N GLN A 288 -3.06 -14.84 16.11
CA GLN A 288 -4.34 -15.49 16.28
C GLN A 288 -4.84 -15.31 17.70
N GLU A 289 -6.13 -15.53 17.92
CA GLU A 289 -6.67 -15.52 19.26
C GLU A 289 -6.34 -16.82 20.00
N GLY A 290 -6.05 -16.71 21.29
CA GLY A 290 -5.69 -17.85 22.11
C GLY A 290 -4.99 -17.44 23.38
N TRP A 291 -4.50 -18.42 24.13
CA TRP A 291 -3.87 -18.16 25.42
C TRP A 291 -2.84 -19.21 25.79
N TRP A 292 -1.95 -18.90 26.73
CA TRP A 292 -1.13 -19.88 27.43
C TRP A 292 -0.63 -19.26 28.74
N GLN A 293 -0.11 -20.08 29.65
CA GLN A 293 0.40 -19.63 30.93
C GLN A 293 1.91 -19.82 31.00
N GLN A 294 2.62 -18.75 31.35
CA GLN A 294 4.06 -18.77 31.57
C GLN A 294 4.41 -19.55 32.85
N THR A 295 5.67 -19.98 32.94
CA THR A 295 6.18 -20.73 34.10
C THR A 295 6.17 -19.94 35.41
N ASP A 296 6.14 -18.61 35.33
CA ASP A 296 6.04 -17.71 36.48
C ASP A 296 4.59 -17.46 36.94
N GLY A 297 3.60 -18.02 36.24
CA GLY A 297 2.19 -17.86 36.55
C GLY A 297 1.45 -16.84 35.70
N THR A 298 2.15 -16.02 34.90
CA THR A 298 1.54 -14.99 34.07
C THR A 298 0.74 -15.61 32.92
N LEU A 299 -0.54 -15.25 32.80
CA LEU A 299 -1.38 -15.59 31.66
C LEU A 299 -1.05 -14.66 30.47
N VAL A 300 -0.70 -15.26 29.35
CA VAL A 300 -0.58 -14.59 28.05
C VAL A 300 -1.88 -14.82 27.30
N LEU A 301 -2.67 -13.77 27.09
CA LEU A 301 -3.96 -13.82 26.41
C LEU A 301 -3.91 -12.97 25.15
N SER A 302 -4.17 -13.55 23.98
CA SER A 302 -4.33 -12.80 22.73
C SER A 302 -5.77 -12.82 22.26
N VAL A 303 -6.39 -11.65 22.13
CA VAL A 303 -7.80 -11.48 21.71
C VAL A 303 -7.97 -10.24 20.84
N VAL A 304 -8.93 -10.25 19.93
CA VAL A 304 -9.32 -9.06 19.16
C VAL A 304 -10.19 -8.12 19.99
N ASN A 305 -10.23 -6.84 19.65
CA ASN A 305 -11.09 -5.89 20.32
C ASN A 305 -12.58 -6.26 20.12
N GLY A 306 -13.36 -6.17 21.19
CA GLY A 306 -14.79 -6.52 21.23
C GLY A 306 -15.08 -8.01 21.42
N HIS A 307 -14.06 -8.87 21.57
CA HIS A 307 -14.24 -10.29 21.86
C HIS A 307 -14.10 -10.56 23.35
N ALA A 308 -15.24 -10.62 24.05
CA ALA A 308 -15.29 -10.97 25.46
C ALA A 308 -14.99 -12.47 25.69
N VAL A 309 -14.11 -12.77 26.65
CA VAL A 309 -13.67 -14.11 27.02
C VAL A 309 -13.78 -14.34 28.52
N ASN A 310 -14.04 -15.58 28.92
CA ASN A 310 -14.07 -16.04 30.31
C ASN A 310 -12.82 -16.88 30.59
N ILE A 311 -11.98 -16.40 31.51
CA ILE A 311 -10.78 -17.06 32.02
C ILE A 311 -11.17 -17.77 33.31
N THR A 312 -11.02 -19.10 33.37
CA THR A 312 -11.39 -19.91 34.54
C THR A 312 -10.16 -20.40 35.27
N LEU A 313 -10.00 -20.00 36.53
CA LEU A 313 -8.88 -20.38 37.39
C LEU A 313 -9.22 -21.58 38.28
N ASN A 314 -8.23 -22.41 38.63
CA ASN A 314 -8.42 -23.60 39.47
C ASN A 314 -8.57 -23.32 40.98
N ALA A 315 -8.68 -22.05 41.38
CA ALA A 315 -8.92 -21.63 42.75
C ALA A 315 -9.99 -20.53 42.83
N SER A 316 -10.58 -20.36 44.01
CA SER A 316 -11.50 -19.27 44.35
C SER A 316 -10.76 -18.10 45.01
N ASP A 317 -11.33 -16.90 44.91
CA ASP A 317 -10.84 -15.68 45.58
C ASP A 317 -9.40 -15.34 45.17
N VAL A 318 -9.10 -15.50 43.87
CA VAL A 318 -7.75 -15.26 43.32
C VAL A 318 -7.59 -13.77 42.98
N GLU A 319 -6.59 -13.12 43.58
CA GLU A 319 -6.23 -11.77 43.15
C GLU A 319 -5.65 -11.83 41.73
N HIS A 320 -5.92 -10.80 40.95
CA HIS A 320 -5.44 -10.74 39.56
C HIS A 320 -5.35 -9.30 39.10
N ASP A 321 -4.41 -9.07 38.19
CA ASP A 321 -4.17 -7.75 37.61
C ASP A 321 -3.73 -7.85 36.15
N VAL A 322 -4.08 -6.85 35.37
CA VAL A 322 -3.62 -6.75 33.98
C VAL A 322 -2.30 -5.98 33.99
N LEU A 323 -1.20 -6.70 33.86
CA LEU A 323 0.16 -6.16 33.99
C LEU A 323 0.49 -5.19 32.86
N ALA A 324 0.25 -5.62 31.61
CA ALA A 324 0.62 -4.86 30.41
C ALA A 324 -0.04 -5.42 29.14
N GLN A 325 0.05 -4.66 28.05
CA GLN A 325 -0.03 -5.21 26.69
C GLN A 325 1.40 -5.51 26.20
N ALA A 326 1.61 -6.70 25.64
CA ALA A 326 2.92 -7.09 25.13
C ALA A 326 3.27 -6.30 23.85
N THR A 327 4.54 -5.95 23.68
CA THR A 327 5.03 -5.19 22.51
C THR A 327 4.76 -5.92 21.19
N PHE A 328 4.86 -7.24 21.18
CA PHE A 328 4.58 -8.09 20.02
C PHE A 328 3.59 -9.19 20.37
N PHE A 329 2.99 -9.78 19.33
CA PHE A 329 2.10 -10.93 19.48
C PHE A 329 2.77 -12.02 20.31
N ASN A 330 1.98 -12.67 21.17
CA ASN A 330 2.39 -13.83 21.95
C ASN A 330 3.61 -13.61 22.85
N ASN A 331 3.86 -12.35 23.23
CA ASN A 331 5.01 -11.94 24.02
C ASN A 331 6.37 -12.31 23.39
N HIS A 332 6.43 -12.39 22.06
CA HIS A 332 7.67 -12.58 21.31
C HIS A 332 8.62 -11.39 21.48
N SER A 333 9.93 -11.63 21.41
CA SER A 333 10.94 -10.57 21.55
C SER A 333 11.20 -9.80 20.25
N ALA A 334 10.90 -10.42 19.11
CA ALA A 334 11.08 -9.85 17.79
C ALA A 334 9.83 -10.04 16.91
N ALA A 335 9.60 -9.08 16.02
CA ALA A 335 8.67 -9.21 14.90
C ALA A 335 9.45 -9.19 13.59
N VAL A 336 9.15 -10.09 12.68
CA VAL A 336 9.82 -10.17 11.38
C VAL A 336 8.79 -9.92 10.29
N THR A 337 9.07 -8.93 9.44
CA THR A 337 8.25 -8.60 8.27
C THR A 337 9.03 -8.80 7.00
N VAL A 338 8.35 -9.19 5.93
CA VAL A 338 8.95 -9.29 4.59
C VAL A 338 8.11 -8.53 3.59
N ALA A 339 8.73 -7.59 2.89
CA ALA A 339 8.10 -6.87 1.78
C ALA A 339 8.50 -7.47 0.43
N GLY A 340 7.50 -7.92 -0.33
CA GLY A 340 7.67 -8.31 -1.71
C GLY A 340 7.56 -7.09 -2.62
N HIS A 341 8.68 -6.59 -3.16
CA HIS A 341 8.70 -5.44 -4.06
C HIS A 341 8.42 -5.84 -5.51
N GLU A 342 7.80 -4.92 -6.24
CA GLU A 342 7.56 -5.00 -7.70
C GLU A 342 6.85 -6.30 -8.15
N THR A 343 5.78 -6.69 -7.46
CA THR A 343 5.08 -7.95 -7.74
C THR A 343 4.06 -7.83 -8.87
N THR A 344 4.56 -7.78 -10.10
CA THR A 344 3.74 -7.76 -11.34
C THR A 344 3.12 -9.11 -11.72
N ASP A 345 3.57 -10.21 -11.11
CA ASP A 345 3.03 -11.57 -11.29
C ASP A 345 3.08 -12.30 -9.95
N LEU A 346 2.18 -11.92 -9.03
CA LEU A 346 2.28 -12.44 -7.68
C LEU A 346 2.07 -13.96 -7.63
N PHE A 347 1.21 -14.52 -8.48
CA PHE A 347 1.04 -15.97 -8.55
C PHE A 347 2.38 -16.70 -8.74
N LYS A 348 3.20 -16.23 -9.69
CA LYS A 348 4.52 -16.82 -9.94
C LYS A 348 5.49 -16.63 -8.77
N TRP A 349 5.40 -15.51 -8.06
CA TRP A 349 6.34 -15.15 -6.99
C TRP A 349 5.97 -15.78 -5.65
N ALA A 350 4.70 -15.70 -5.25
CA ALA A 350 4.19 -16.25 -4.00
C ALA A 350 4.13 -17.77 -3.98
N LYS A 351 3.95 -18.45 -5.14
CA LYS A 351 3.90 -19.92 -5.23
C LYS A 351 5.12 -20.62 -4.62
N ARG A 352 6.24 -19.92 -4.48
CA ARG A 352 7.49 -20.44 -3.91
C ARG A 352 7.49 -20.53 -2.38
N PHE A 353 6.46 -19.98 -1.73
CA PHE A 353 6.35 -19.82 -0.28
C PHE A 353 5.02 -20.37 0.26
N VAL A 354 4.36 -21.28 -0.48
CA VAL A 354 3.03 -21.80 -0.10
C VAL A 354 3.13 -23.02 0.80
N ASP A 355 4.06 -23.94 0.52
CA ASP A 355 4.06 -25.26 1.17
C ASP A 355 5.17 -25.45 2.23
N ASP A 356 6.15 -24.53 2.31
CA ASP A 356 7.43 -24.79 2.99
C ASP A 356 7.79 -23.78 4.10
N THR A 357 6.92 -22.82 4.45
CA THR A 357 7.29 -21.76 5.41
C THR A 357 6.10 -21.05 6.07
N ASP A 358 6.28 -20.61 7.31
CA ASP A 358 5.35 -19.77 8.04
C ASP A 358 5.56 -18.28 7.76
N VAL A 359 6.59 -17.91 6.99
CA VAL A 359 6.89 -16.51 6.65
C VAL A 359 5.72 -15.87 5.89
N ARG A 360 5.26 -14.73 6.42
CA ARG A 360 4.20 -13.91 5.85
C ARG A 360 4.78 -12.71 5.12
N PHE A 361 4.11 -12.33 4.04
CA PHE A 361 4.58 -11.27 3.15
C PHE A 361 3.59 -10.12 3.10
N THR A 362 4.15 -8.90 3.07
CA THR A 362 3.49 -7.72 2.53
C THR A 362 3.82 -7.67 1.04
N TRP A 363 2.91 -8.14 0.20
CA TRP A 363 3.11 -8.12 -1.24
C TRP A 363 2.71 -6.77 -1.80
N LEU A 364 3.70 -5.99 -2.24
CA LEU A 364 3.47 -4.70 -2.87
C LEU A 364 3.14 -4.98 -4.34
N VAL A 365 1.84 -4.90 -4.66
CA VAL A 365 1.30 -5.27 -5.97
C VAL A 365 1.37 -4.11 -6.95
N GLN A 366 1.62 -4.46 -8.22
CA GLN A 366 1.54 -3.53 -9.34
C GLN A 366 0.88 -4.27 -10.52
N PRO A 367 -0.12 -3.69 -11.19
CA PRO A 367 -0.66 -4.25 -12.43
C PRO A 367 0.42 -4.42 -13.50
N ARG A 368 0.28 -5.41 -14.38
CA ARG A 368 1.23 -5.60 -15.48
C ARG A 368 1.12 -4.44 -16.46
N PRO A 369 2.23 -3.79 -16.83
CA PRO A 369 2.19 -2.83 -17.94
C PRO A 369 1.65 -3.52 -19.19
N ALA A 370 0.77 -2.85 -19.93
CA ALA A 370 0.27 -3.39 -21.19
C ALA A 370 1.45 -3.53 -22.15
N GLU A 371 1.56 -4.67 -22.85
CA GLU A 371 2.65 -4.88 -23.83
C GLU A 371 2.58 -3.88 -25.00
N THR A 372 1.46 -3.17 -25.13
CA THR A 372 1.29 -2.10 -26.10
C THR A 372 1.98 -0.82 -25.61
N ALA A 373 3.26 -0.66 -25.96
CA ALA A 373 4.00 0.62 -25.93
C ALA A 373 3.35 1.77 -26.75
N ASP A 374 2.13 1.55 -27.25
CA ASP A 374 1.45 2.24 -28.33
C ASP A 374 0.01 2.63 -27.94
N ALA A 375 -0.32 2.70 -26.65
CA ALA A 375 -1.61 3.21 -26.18
C ALA A 375 -1.91 4.65 -26.69
N TRP A 376 -0.87 5.40 -27.07
CA TRP A 376 -0.96 6.72 -27.70
C TRP A 376 -1.24 6.68 -29.22
N ILE A 377 -0.99 5.56 -29.91
CA ILE A 377 -1.15 5.43 -31.37
C ILE A 377 -2.58 5.70 -31.83
N PRO A 378 -3.65 5.16 -31.20
CA PRO A 378 -5.02 5.48 -31.61
C PRO A 378 -5.30 6.99 -31.53
N TYR A 379 -4.81 7.66 -30.50
CA TYR A 379 -4.97 9.11 -30.33
C TYR A 379 -4.15 9.90 -31.35
N ALA A 380 -2.92 9.46 -31.66
CA ALA A 380 -2.11 10.05 -32.72
C ALA A 380 -2.71 9.82 -34.11
N VAL A 381 -3.30 8.66 -34.38
CA VAL A 381 -4.00 8.36 -35.64
C VAL A 381 -5.21 9.27 -35.81
N VAL A 382 -6.01 9.49 -34.75
CA VAL A 382 -7.11 10.47 -34.77
C VAL A 382 -6.57 11.88 -34.99
N GLY A 383 -5.53 12.28 -34.25
CA GLY A 383 -4.90 13.60 -34.38
C GLY A 383 -4.37 13.87 -35.79
N VAL A 384 -3.63 12.92 -36.36
CA VAL A 384 -3.10 12.98 -37.73
C VAL A 384 -4.25 12.99 -38.73
N SER A 385 -5.27 12.14 -38.58
CA SER A 385 -6.42 12.09 -39.50
C SER A 385 -7.16 13.42 -39.52
N VAL A 386 -7.44 13.99 -38.35
CA VAL A 386 -8.08 15.30 -38.21
C VAL A 386 -7.22 16.40 -38.82
N PHE A 387 -5.91 16.42 -38.52
CA PHE A 387 -4.97 17.39 -39.09
C PHE A 387 -4.90 17.28 -40.62
N THR A 388 -4.93 16.07 -41.17
CA THR A 388 -4.87 15.84 -42.62
C THR A 388 -6.13 16.39 -43.30
N VAL A 389 -7.31 16.22 -42.71
CA VAL A 389 -8.56 16.84 -43.20
C VAL A 389 -8.46 18.37 -43.17
N PHE A 390 -7.87 18.95 -42.11
CA PHE A 390 -7.66 20.40 -42.04
C PHE A 390 -6.68 20.92 -43.10
N VAL A 391 -5.59 20.20 -43.36
CA VAL A 391 -4.64 20.55 -44.43
C VAL A 391 -5.33 20.47 -45.79
N MET A 392 -6.11 19.42 -46.07
CA MET A 392 -6.88 19.30 -47.32
C MET A 392 -7.91 20.43 -47.46
N LEU A 393 -8.62 20.79 -46.40
CA LEU A 393 -9.57 21.91 -46.42
C LEU A 393 -8.88 23.27 -46.61
N GLY A 394 -7.66 23.44 -46.09
CA GLY A 394 -6.83 24.63 -46.31
C GLY A 394 -6.35 24.75 -47.76
N VAL A 395 -5.90 23.64 -48.35
CA VAL A 395 -5.48 23.58 -49.76
C VAL A 395 -6.67 23.86 -50.69
N LEU A 396 -7.81 23.19 -50.47
CA LEU A 396 -9.05 23.45 -51.23
C LEU A 396 -9.51 24.91 -51.08
N GLY A 397 -9.42 25.47 -49.87
CA GLY A 397 -9.73 26.88 -49.62
C GLY A 397 -8.84 27.83 -50.44
N ARG A 398 -7.55 27.54 -50.56
CA ARG A 398 -6.60 28.29 -51.38
C ARG A 398 -6.89 28.15 -52.89
N GLU A 399 -7.39 27.01 -53.33
CA GLU A 399 -7.85 26.77 -54.70
C GLU A 399 -9.27 27.29 -54.99
N GLY A 400 -9.91 27.92 -53.99
CA GLY A 400 -11.23 28.52 -54.16
C GLY A 400 -12.39 27.52 -54.17
N LEU A 401 -12.19 26.34 -53.58
CA LEU A 401 -13.17 25.25 -53.44
C LEU A 401 -13.45 24.97 -51.96
N GLY A 402 -14.66 24.47 -51.66
CA GLY A 402 -15.02 24.03 -50.31
C GLY A 402 -15.36 25.14 -49.29
N PRO A 403 -15.68 24.74 -48.04
CA PRO A 403 -16.28 25.61 -47.02
C PRO A 403 -15.33 26.70 -46.47
N MET A 404 -14.01 26.55 -46.64
CA MET A 404 -12.99 27.50 -46.18
C MET A 404 -12.67 28.61 -47.19
N LYS A 405 -13.33 28.64 -48.35
CA LYS A 405 -13.11 29.62 -49.44
C LYS A 405 -13.17 31.08 -48.98
N GLN A 406 -14.03 31.41 -48.02
CA GLN A 406 -14.19 32.77 -47.51
C GLN A 406 -13.04 33.24 -46.60
N LEU A 407 -12.30 32.32 -45.99
CA LEU A 407 -11.18 32.62 -45.09
C LEU A 407 -9.88 32.88 -45.87
N ALA A 408 -9.61 32.12 -46.94
CA ALA A 408 -8.40 32.26 -47.74
C ALA A 408 -8.35 33.57 -48.56
N PHE A 409 -9.50 34.04 -49.06
CA PHE A 409 -9.58 35.25 -49.89
C PHE A 409 -9.53 36.57 -49.10
N ARG A 410 -9.45 36.53 -47.76
CA ARG A 410 -9.36 37.75 -46.94
C ARG A 410 -7.95 38.36 -46.88
N GLY A 411 -6.93 37.64 -47.38
CA GLY A 411 -5.52 38.08 -47.37
C GLY A 411 -5.03 38.80 -48.62
N GLU A 412 -5.76 38.74 -49.74
CA GLU A 412 -5.38 39.43 -50.98
C GLU A 412 -6.26 40.67 -51.23
N SER A 413 -6.06 41.73 -50.45
CA SER A 413 -6.45 43.06 -50.93
C SER A 413 -5.50 44.14 -50.42
N LYS A 414 -5.05 44.96 -51.39
CA LYS A 414 -4.15 46.12 -51.30
C LYS A 414 -2.64 45.86 -51.40
N LYS A 415 -2.19 45.55 -52.61
CA LYS A 415 -0.96 46.20 -53.12
C LYS A 415 -1.29 47.67 -53.39
N ARG A 416 -0.68 48.60 -52.65
CA ARG A 416 -0.67 50.04 -52.97
C ARG A 416 0.72 50.37 -53.52
N TYR A 417 0.80 50.71 -54.80
CA TYR A 417 1.99 51.31 -55.41
C TYR A 417 2.23 52.69 -54.78
N PRO A 418 3.48 53.07 -54.42
CA PRO A 418 3.78 54.44 -54.07
C PRO A 418 4.01 55.26 -55.35
N GLU A 419 3.43 56.46 -55.29
CA GLU A 419 3.40 57.50 -56.29
C GLU A 419 4.76 58.18 -56.44
N ARG A 420 5.02 58.61 -57.66
CA ARG A 420 6.31 59.07 -58.19
C ARG A 420 6.45 60.57 -57.88
N GLU A 421 7.22 60.94 -56.86
CA GLU A 421 7.62 62.35 -56.68
C GLU A 421 8.89 62.65 -57.48
N ILE A 422 8.74 63.62 -58.37
CA ILE A 422 9.80 64.21 -59.19
C ILE A 422 10.45 65.32 -58.34
N MET A 423 11.70 65.14 -57.95
CA MET A 423 12.60 66.26 -57.69
C MET A 423 13.91 66.07 -58.46
N ARG A 424 14.33 67.16 -59.09
CA ARG A 424 15.39 67.28 -60.09
C ARG A 424 16.39 68.31 -59.56
N SER A 425 17.65 67.91 -59.41
CA SER A 425 18.86 68.76 -59.29
C SER A 425 20.06 67.81 -59.23
N LEU A 426 20.76 67.49 -60.32
CA LEU A 426 21.91 68.21 -60.93
C LEU A 426 23.17 68.28 -60.04
N ASP A 427 24.29 68.02 -60.72
CA ASP A 427 25.72 68.01 -60.35
C ASP A 427 26.21 66.65 -59.78
N ALA A 428 26.89 65.78 -60.53
CA ALA A 428 28.19 65.89 -61.23
C ALA A 428 29.34 66.27 -60.28
N ASP A 429 30.16 65.28 -59.90
CA ASP A 429 31.61 65.28 -60.18
C ASP A 429 32.26 63.97 -59.68
N GLU A 430 32.99 63.33 -60.59
CA GLU A 430 34.06 62.35 -60.34
C GLU A 430 35.39 63.09 -60.09
N GLU A 431 36.34 62.37 -59.48
CA GLU A 431 37.80 62.62 -59.36
C GLU A 431 38.34 63.29 -58.08
N ALA A 432 38.87 62.45 -57.18
CA ALA A 432 40.30 62.41 -56.80
C ALA A 432 40.66 61.06 -56.17
#